data_AF-A0A7Y7DHQ3-F1
#
_entry.id   AF-A0A7Y7DHQ3-F1
#
_cell.length_a   1.000
_cell.length_b   1.000
_cell.length_c   1.000
_cell.angle_alpha   90.00
_cell.angle_beta   90.00
_cell.angle_gamma   90.00
#
_symmetry.space_group_name_H-M   'P 1'
#
loop_
_entity.id
_entity.type
_entity.pdbx_description
1 polymer ?
#
loop_
_entity_poly.entity_id
_entity_poly.type
_entity_poly.pdbx_seq_one_letter_code
_entity_poly.pdbx_strand_id
1 'polypeptide(L)'
;RDWNISRQLWWGQQIPAFYFGDGKEDFVVAENIENAVKLAQEKTGNTSLTSSDLKQDPDALDTWFSSWLWPMSVFDGIRNPENEEIKYYYPTNDLVTGPDILFFWVARMIIAGYEYKDERPFENVYLTGLVRDKQRRKMSKSLGNSPDALKLIEDFGADGVRVGLLLSSAAGNDLLFDEDLCQQGKGFANKIWNTFRLIKGWEIDENLAQPETAKIGLAWYEAKFNKVLLEIEDHFSKYRLSDALMAIYKLITDDFSSWLLEIVKPGYQQPIDAITYKAVIEILENNLKVLHPFMPFLTEEIWQHITERTPEEALIIAKYPAIGDVNENLITNFEFMTDVVSGIRTIRKNKNISFKDAIELSVVNSENFTKEFDAVIQKLTNASEVSYVSEKVEGAASFRVKSNEYFVPISLDTIDVEAEITKLNAELKRAEGFLTGIQKKLSNERFVSNAPEQVITLERKKESDTLAKIETIKASLASLE
;
A
#
# COMPACT_ATOMS: atom_id res chain seq x y z
N ARG A 1 25.57 22.40 -26.93
CA ARG A 1 26.95 22.64 -26.43
C ARG A 1 27.62 21.29 -26.42
N ASP A 2 28.85 21.22 -26.91
CA ASP A 2 29.57 19.95 -26.97
C ASP A 2 29.91 19.47 -25.57
N TRP A 3 29.83 18.16 -25.37
CA TRP A 3 30.13 17.53 -24.10
C TRP A 3 31.65 17.33 -23.98
N ASN A 4 32.26 17.97 -23.01
CA ASN A 4 33.63 17.66 -22.63
C ASN A 4 33.66 16.30 -21.91
N ILE A 5 34.23 15.28 -22.57
CA ILE A 5 34.33 13.90 -22.07
C ILE A 5 35.64 13.60 -21.34
N SER A 6 36.66 14.45 -21.39
CA SER A 6 37.94 14.19 -20.70
C SER A 6 37.94 14.73 -19.28
N ARG A 7 38.61 14.01 -18.37
CA ARG A 7 38.71 14.34 -16.94
C ARG A 7 40.13 14.09 -16.46
N GLN A 8 40.71 15.09 -15.78
CA GLN A 8 42.00 14.96 -15.10
C GLN A 8 41.81 14.25 -13.74
N LEU A 9 41.41 12.98 -13.81
CA LEU A 9 41.12 12.10 -12.67
C LEU A 9 41.94 10.83 -12.78
N TRP A 10 42.23 10.20 -11.65
CA TRP A 10 42.90 8.89 -11.62
C TRP A 10 41.94 7.71 -11.77
N TRP A 11 40.65 7.94 -11.57
CA TRP A 11 39.62 6.90 -11.63
C TRP A 11 38.72 7.11 -12.85
N GLY A 12 38.72 6.12 -13.74
CA GLY A 12 37.91 6.07 -14.94
C GLY A 12 38.59 5.26 -16.05
N GLN A 13 37.95 5.18 -17.20
CA GLN A 13 38.51 4.51 -18.37
C GLN A 13 39.52 5.46 -19.03
N GLN A 14 40.78 5.04 -19.17
CA GLN A 14 41.80 5.86 -19.82
C GLN A 14 41.42 6.11 -21.29
N ILE A 15 41.54 7.37 -21.73
CA ILE A 15 41.18 7.73 -23.10
C ILE A 15 42.11 6.98 -24.09
N PRO A 16 41.55 6.31 -25.12
CA PRO A 16 42.33 5.52 -26.08
C PRO A 16 43.00 6.40 -27.16
N ALA A 17 43.45 7.61 -26.80
CA ALA A 17 44.16 8.52 -27.68
C ALA A 17 45.66 8.45 -27.37
N PHE A 18 46.50 8.36 -28.40
CA PHE A 18 47.94 8.23 -28.30
C PHE A 18 48.62 9.35 -29.06
N TYR A 19 49.38 10.18 -28.36
CA TYR A 19 50.10 11.32 -28.90
C TYR A 19 51.49 10.89 -29.39
N PHE A 20 51.89 11.36 -30.56
CA PHE A 20 53.22 11.18 -31.15
C PHE A 20 53.99 12.51 -31.30
N GLY A 21 53.41 13.61 -30.82
CA GLY A 21 53.99 14.96 -30.85
C GLY A 21 53.21 15.94 -29.98
N ASP A 22 53.68 17.20 -29.93
CA ASP A 22 53.08 18.26 -29.11
C ASP A 22 52.01 19.08 -29.86
N GLY A 23 51.80 18.82 -31.15
CA GLY A 23 50.77 19.48 -31.94
C GLY A 23 49.37 19.03 -31.54
N LYS A 24 48.38 19.93 -31.68
CA LYS A 24 46.98 19.67 -31.31
C LYS A 24 46.38 18.43 -32.00
N GLU A 25 46.82 18.16 -33.23
CA GLU A 25 46.34 17.03 -34.04
C GLU A 25 47.34 15.87 -34.08
N ASP A 26 48.41 15.91 -33.27
CA ASP A 26 49.49 14.92 -33.26
C ASP A 26 49.13 13.69 -32.41
N PHE A 27 47.95 13.13 -32.66
CA PHE A 27 47.47 11.92 -31.99
C PHE A 27 46.74 10.97 -32.94
N VAL A 28 46.56 9.73 -32.49
CA VAL A 28 45.70 8.71 -33.11
C VAL A 28 44.83 8.06 -32.03
N VAL A 29 43.69 7.48 -32.42
CA VAL A 29 42.81 6.74 -31.51
C VAL A 29 42.87 5.26 -31.84
N ALA A 30 43.16 4.41 -30.85
CA ALA A 30 43.32 2.97 -31.04
C ALA A 30 43.00 2.18 -29.76
N GLU A 31 42.63 0.90 -29.90
CA GLU A 31 42.34 0.03 -28.74
C GLU A 31 43.58 -0.30 -27.90
N ASN A 32 44.77 -0.27 -28.50
CA ASN A 32 46.05 -0.59 -27.87
C ASN A 32 47.20 0.15 -28.55
N ILE A 33 48.36 0.17 -27.87
CA ILE A 33 49.55 0.88 -28.32
C ILE A 33 50.11 0.32 -29.63
N GLU A 34 49.98 -0.99 -29.88
CA GLU A 34 50.46 -1.64 -31.11
C GLU A 34 49.70 -1.16 -32.35
N ASN A 35 48.38 -1.04 -32.24
CA ASN A 35 47.53 -0.47 -33.29
C ASN A 35 47.75 1.05 -33.44
N ALA A 36 47.98 1.75 -32.33
CA ALA A 36 48.30 3.17 -32.34
C ALA A 36 49.59 3.46 -33.14
N VAL A 37 50.64 2.66 -32.97
CA VAL A 37 51.89 2.82 -33.72
C VAL A 37 51.64 2.73 -35.23
N LYS A 38 50.88 1.74 -35.69
CA LYS A 38 50.57 1.59 -37.12
C LYS A 38 49.84 2.83 -37.67
N LEU A 39 48.81 3.29 -36.96
CA LEU A 39 48.05 4.48 -37.35
C LEU A 39 48.92 5.75 -37.35
N ALA A 40 49.84 5.87 -36.39
CA ALA A 40 50.76 7.02 -36.32
C ALA A 40 51.79 7.00 -37.46
N GLN A 41 52.33 5.83 -37.81
CA GLN A 41 53.22 5.67 -38.96
C GLN A 41 52.51 6.05 -40.27
N GLU A 42 51.26 5.62 -40.45
CA GLU A 42 50.43 5.98 -41.61
C GLU A 42 50.15 7.48 -41.66
N LYS A 43 49.74 8.07 -40.52
CA LYS A 43 49.39 9.50 -40.43
C LYS A 43 50.59 10.43 -40.65
N THR A 44 51.78 10.03 -40.21
CA THR A 44 53.02 10.85 -40.29
C THR A 44 53.90 10.53 -41.50
N GLY A 45 53.71 9.36 -42.13
CA GLY A 45 54.63 8.81 -43.12
C GLY A 45 55.96 8.31 -42.54
N ASN A 46 56.13 8.31 -41.21
CA ASN A 46 57.36 7.90 -40.55
C ASN A 46 57.27 6.45 -40.05
N THR A 47 57.84 5.51 -40.81
CA THR A 47 57.86 4.08 -40.46
C THR A 47 58.80 3.74 -39.31
N SER A 48 59.57 4.70 -38.77
CA SER A 48 60.48 4.47 -37.65
C SER A 48 59.81 4.61 -36.28
N LEU A 49 58.57 5.11 -36.22
CA LEU A 49 57.86 5.28 -34.95
C LEU A 49 57.63 3.92 -34.28
N THR A 50 57.87 3.88 -32.98
CA THR A 50 57.71 2.71 -32.12
C THR A 50 56.79 3.04 -30.95
N SER A 51 56.45 2.04 -30.13
CA SER A 51 55.58 2.24 -28.97
C SER A 51 56.15 3.22 -27.94
N SER A 52 57.48 3.36 -27.83
CA SER A 52 58.12 4.32 -26.92
C SER A 52 58.02 5.76 -27.38
N ASP A 53 57.70 5.99 -28.67
CA ASP A 53 57.53 7.32 -29.24
C ASP A 53 56.10 7.86 -29.06
N LEU A 54 55.18 6.99 -28.61
CA LEU A 54 53.78 7.33 -28.38
C LEU A 54 53.49 7.39 -26.89
N LYS A 55 52.64 8.34 -26.50
CA LYS A 55 52.15 8.48 -25.13
C LYS A 55 50.62 8.48 -25.13
N GLN A 56 50.02 7.52 -24.44
CA GLN A 56 48.58 7.52 -24.24
C GLN A 56 48.16 8.73 -23.40
N ASP A 57 47.01 9.32 -23.73
CA ASP A 57 46.40 10.39 -22.97
C ASP A 57 46.26 9.97 -21.50
N PRO A 58 46.80 10.76 -20.54
CA PRO A 58 46.71 10.43 -19.14
C PRO A 58 45.32 10.67 -18.56
N ASP A 59 44.42 11.35 -19.28
CA ASP A 59 43.08 11.65 -18.82
C ASP A 59 42.18 10.41 -18.84
N ALA A 60 41.18 10.45 -17.96
CA ALA A 60 40.10 9.49 -17.90
C ALA A 60 38.85 10.03 -18.60
N LEU A 61 38.01 9.12 -19.10
CA LEU A 61 36.67 9.44 -19.58
C LEU A 61 35.74 9.82 -18.42
N ASP A 62 34.85 10.77 -18.68
CA ASP A 62 33.74 11.13 -17.79
C ASP A 62 32.92 9.89 -17.41
N THR A 63 32.56 9.72 -16.13
CA THR A 63 31.76 8.56 -15.68
C THR A 63 30.45 8.44 -16.45
N TRP A 64 29.83 9.56 -16.82
CA TRP A 64 28.61 9.55 -17.63
C TRP A 64 28.83 9.01 -19.06
N PHE A 65 30.07 8.99 -19.56
CA PHE A 65 30.47 8.42 -20.85
C PHE A 65 30.56 6.90 -20.82
N SER A 66 30.69 6.27 -19.66
CA SER A 66 30.46 4.82 -19.57
C SER A 66 28.99 4.53 -19.27
N SER A 67 28.37 5.25 -18.34
CA SER A 67 26.99 4.98 -17.89
C SER A 67 25.93 5.19 -18.97
N TRP A 68 26.16 6.03 -19.98
CA TRP A 68 25.21 6.19 -21.08
C TRP A 68 25.12 4.97 -22.02
N LEU A 69 26.10 4.07 -22.00
CA LEU A 69 26.07 2.83 -22.78
C LEU A 69 25.32 1.70 -22.06
N TRP A 70 24.82 1.95 -20.84
CA TRP A 70 24.25 0.95 -19.94
C TRP A 70 23.22 0.01 -20.58
N PRO A 71 22.24 0.48 -21.39
CA PRO A 71 21.22 -0.40 -21.99
C PRO A 71 21.79 -1.47 -22.93
N MET A 72 23.04 -1.29 -23.39
CA MET A 72 23.71 -2.20 -24.32
C MET A 72 24.92 -2.89 -23.67
N SER A 73 25.73 -2.16 -22.90
CA SER A 73 27.01 -2.67 -22.40
C SER A 73 26.88 -3.83 -21.42
N VAL A 74 25.77 -3.89 -20.66
CA VAL A 74 25.52 -4.97 -19.71
C VAL A 74 25.26 -6.32 -20.38
N PHE A 75 24.87 -6.30 -21.65
CA PHE A 75 24.64 -7.48 -22.50
C PHE A 75 25.64 -7.55 -23.66
N ASP A 76 26.80 -6.91 -23.51
CA ASP A 76 27.87 -6.86 -24.54
C ASP A 76 27.47 -6.28 -25.91
N GLY A 77 26.39 -5.49 -25.98
CA GLY A 77 25.81 -4.98 -27.22
C GLY A 77 26.61 -3.91 -27.95
N ILE A 78 27.68 -3.39 -27.34
CA ILE A 78 28.58 -2.45 -28.00
C ILE A 78 29.61 -3.18 -28.86
N ARG A 79 30.18 -4.28 -28.34
CA ARG A 79 31.18 -5.09 -29.08
C ARG A 79 30.51 -6.12 -29.98
N ASN A 80 29.41 -6.70 -29.52
CA ASN A 80 28.65 -7.74 -30.20
C ASN A 80 27.18 -7.31 -30.33
N PRO A 81 26.85 -6.36 -31.21
CA PRO A 81 25.51 -5.76 -31.26
C PRO A 81 24.39 -6.77 -31.55
N GLU A 82 24.68 -7.88 -32.23
CA GLU A 82 23.67 -8.83 -32.69
C GLU A 82 23.61 -10.13 -31.88
N ASN A 83 24.13 -10.12 -30.64
CA ASN A 83 24.08 -11.28 -29.75
C ASN A 83 22.66 -11.55 -29.22
N GLU A 84 22.44 -12.76 -28.69
CA GLU A 84 21.13 -13.22 -28.23
C GLU A 84 20.57 -12.40 -27.06
N GLU A 85 21.40 -11.98 -26.11
CA GLU A 85 20.96 -11.21 -24.95
C GLU A 85 20.46 -9.82 -25.35
N ILE A 86 21.18 -9.13 -26.24
CA ILE A 86 20.75 -7.82 -26.74
C ILE A 86 19.44 -7.92 -27.50
N LYS A 87 19.29 -8.93 -28.35
CA LYS A 87 18.04 -9.15 -29.10
C LYS A 87 16.84 -9.44 -28.20
N TYR A 88 17.10 -9.96 -27.00
CA TYR A 88 16.06 -10.26 -26.02
C TYR A 88 15.74 -9.06 -25.11
N TYR A 89 16.76 -8.38 -24.58
CA TYR A 89 16.60 -7.34 -23.54
C TYR A 89 16.55 -5.89 -24.06
N TYR A 90 16.85 -5.67 -25.34
CA TYR A 90 16.81 -4.35 -25.97
C TYR A 90 15.70 -4.29 -27.04
N PRO A 91 14.78 -3.31 -26.98
CA PRO A 91 14.68 -2.25 -25.97
C PRO A 91 14.17 -2.77 -24.61
N THR A 92 14.68 -2.21 -23.52
CA THR A 92 14.21 -2.55 -22.16
C THR A 92 12.81 -1.99 -21.92
N ASN A 93 11.93 -2.69 -21.21
CA ASN A 93 10.58 -2.16 -20.97
C ASN A 93 10.60 -0.90 -20.09
N ASP A 94 11.23 -0.97 -18.92
CA ASP A 94 11.15 0.09 -17.90
C ASP A 94 12.52 0.54 -17.40
N LEU A 95 12.77 1.86 -17.45
CA LEU A 95 13.87 2.49 -16.71
C LEU A 95 13.32 3.19 -15.47
N VAL A 96 13.69 2.70 -14.28
CA VAL A 96 13.31 3.30 -12.99
C VAL A 96 14.47 4.13 -12.43
N THR A 97 14.24 5.43 -12.17
CA THR A 97 15.29 6.30 -11.63
C THR A 97 14.75 7.59 -10.98
N GLY A 98 15.60 8.36 -10.31
CA GLY A 98 15.25 9.68 -9.77
C GLY A 98 15.41 10.81 -10.81
N PRO A 99 14.67 11.93 -10.67
CA PRO A 99 14.71 13.05 -11.62
C PRO A 99 16.05 13.80 -11.62
N ASP A 100 16.87 13.63 -10.58
CA ASP A 100 18.15 14.32 -10.42
C ASP A 100 19.22 13.90 -11.43
N ILE A 101 19.06 12.73 -12.07
CA ILE A 101 19.96 12.24 -13.12
C ILE A 101 19.31 12.14 -14.51
N LEU A 102 18.14 12.78 -14.70
CA LEU A 102 17.41 12.77 -15.98
C LEU A 102 18.30 13.22 -17.16
N PHE A 103 18.98 14.36 -17.03
CA PHE A 103 19.84 14.87 -18.11
C PHE A 103 21.23 14.22 -18.15
N PHE A 104 21.75 13.79 -17.00
CA PHE A 104 23.08 13.22 -16.90
C PHE A 104 23.14 11.75 -17.33
N TRP A 105 22.04 11.02 -17.20
CA TRP A 105 21.98 9.59 -17.49
C TRP A 105 20.91 9.24 -18.51
N VAL A 106 19.64 9.49 -18.20
CA VAL A 106 18.50 9.05 -19.05
C VAL A 106 18.61 9.63 -20.46
N ALA A 107 18.77 10.95 -20.57
CA ALA A 107 18.90 11.61 -21.87
C ALA A 107 20.12 11.12 -22.65
N ARG A 108 21.24 10.82 -21.96
CA ARG A 108 22.43 10.29 -22.62
C ARG A 108 22.22 8.86 -23.11
N MET A 109 21.53 8.01 -22.35
CA MET A 109 21.17 6.66 -22.82
C MET A 109 20.28 6.70 -24.05
N ILE A 110 19.35 7.66 -24.13
CA ILE A 110 18.52 7.87 -25.33
C ILE A 110 19.40 8.21 -26.53
N ILE A 111 20.34 9.15 -26.37
CA ILE A 111 21.28 9.52 -27.45
C ILE A 111 22.09 8.30 -27.88
N ALA A 112 22.65 7.53 -26.93
CA ALA A 112 23.43 6.33 -27.24
C ALA A 112 22.59 5.25 -27.95
N GLY A 113 21.33 5.06 -27.56
CA GLY A 113 20.42 4.12 -28.22
C GLY A 113 20.23 4.47 -29.70
N TYR A 114 19.92 5.73 -30.00
CA TYR A 114 19.77 6.15 -31.40
C TYR A 114 21.09 6.16 -32.18
N GLU A 115 22.21 6.51 -31.53
CA GLU A 115 23.52 6.51 -32.19
C GLU A 115 23.98 5.10 -32.58
N TYR A 116 23.87 4.12 -31.67
CA TYR A 116 24.44 2.79 -31.87
C TYR A 116 23.44 1.75 -32.37
N LYS A 117 22.14 1.99 -32.23
CA LYS A 117 21.07 1.03 -32.57
C LYS A 117 19.93 1.61 -33.41
N ASP A 118 19.90 2.93 -33.64
CA ASP A 118 18.81 3.63 -34.32
C ASP A 118 17.41 3.34 -33.70
N GLU A 119 17.39 3.07 -32.39
CA GLU A 119 16.18 2.71 -31.66
C GLU A 119 16.21 3.29 -30.23
N ARG A 120 15.03 3.41 -29.62
CA ARG A 120 14.91 3.82 -28.21
C ARG A 120 15.53 2.76 -27.30
N PRO A 121 16.28 3.12 -26.25
CA PRO A 121 16.85 2.14 -25.31
C PRO A 121 15.83 1.54 -24.34
N PHE A 122 14.72 2.23 -24.10
CA PHE A 122 13.65 1.78 -23.21
C PHE A 122 12.29 2.28 -23.66
N GLU A 123 11.23 1.55 -23.31
CA GLU A 123 9.85 1.92 -23.64
C GLU A 123 9.29 2.99 -22.71
N ASN A 124 9.50 2.83 -21.39
CA ASN A 124 9.02 3.72 -20.35
C ASN A 124 10.16 4.23 -19.47
N VAL A 125 10.01 5.47 -18.98
CA VAL A 125 10.86 6.05 -17.93
C VAL A 125 9.98 6.36 -16.72
N TYR A 126 10.17 5.61 -15.63
CA TYR A 126 9.49 5.82 -14.37
C TYR A 126 10.37 6.64 -13.43
N LEU A 127 10.03 7.93 -13.29
CA LEU A 127 10.73 8.84 -12.37
C LEU A 127 10.16 8.74 -10.95
N THR A 128 10.97 8.21 -10.03
CA THR A 128 10.63 8.17 -8.61
C THR A 128 10.79 9.54 -7.97
N GLY A 129 10.11 9.76 -6.84
CA GLY A 129 10.44 10.89 -5.97
C GLY A 129 11.79 10.72 -5.28
N LEU A 130 12.35 11.83 -4.80
CA LEU A 130 13.54 11.79 -3.95
C LEU A 130 13.14 11.61 -2.49
N VAL A 131 13.93 10.83 -1.76
CA VAL A 131 13.79 10.72 -0.31
C VAL A 131 14.34 11.98 0.35
N ARG A 132 13.53 12.59 1.22
CA ARG A 132 13.82 13.83 1.91
C ARG A 132 13.69 13.67 3.42
N ASP A 133 14.48 14.44 4.16
CA ASP A 133 14.35 14.53 5.61
C ASP A 133 13.11 15.34 6.04
N LYS A 134 12.85 15.40 7.35
CA LYS A 134 11.72 16.16 7.94
C LYS A 134 11.75 17.66 7.62
N GLN A 135 12.90 18.21 7.19
CA GLN A 135 13.08 19.60 6.76
C GLN A 135 12.94 19.75 5.23
N ARG A 136 12.53 18.68 4.52
CA ARG A 136 12.41 18.61 3.06
C ARG A 136 13.73 18.75 2.32
N ARG A 137 14.87 18.51 2.97
CA ARG A 137 16.18 18.50 2.30
C ARG A 137 16.41 17.13 1.69
N LYS A 138 17.01 17.09 0.50
CA LYS A 138 17.41 15.83 -0.15
C LYS A 138 18.29 15.04 0.81
N MET A 139 18.01 13.75 0.98
CA MET A 139 18.90 12.88 1.74
C MET A 139 20.19 12.67 0.97
N SER A 140 21.32 12.92 1.63
CA SER A 140 22.64 12.65 1.05
C SER A 140 23.67 12.40 2.14
N LYS A 141 24.68 11.60 1.82
CA LYS A 141 25.80 11.32 2.73
C LYS A 141 26.53 12.61 3.14
N SER A 142 26.67 13.56 2.21
CA SER A 142 27.33 14.85 2.46
C SER A 142 26.59 15.72 3.48
N LEU A 143 25.26 15.60 3.58
CA LEU A 143 24.45 16.31 4.57
C LEU A 143 24.31 15.56 5.90
N GLY A 144 24.85 14.33 6.01
CA GLY A 144 24.75 13.50 7.21
C GLY A 144 23.32 13.14 7.61
N ASN A 145 22.35 13.27 6.69
CA ASN A 145 20.91 13.09 6.94
C ASN A 145 20.34 11.83 6.25
N SER A 146 21.21 10.93 5.77
CA SER A 146 20.77 9.65 5.19
C SER A 146 20.62 8.61 6.29
N PRO A 147 19.47 7.93 6.41
CA PRO A 147 19.32 6.83 7.36
C PRO A 147 20.21 5.66 6.94
N ASP A 148 20.65 4.89 7.93
CA ASP A 148 21.31 3.62 7.68
C ASP A 148 20.25 2.57 7.29
N ALA A 149 20.22 2.21 5.99
CA ALA A 149 19.25 1.26 5.47
C ALA A 149 19.37 -0.12 6.13
N LEU A 150 20.58 -0.58 6.49
CA LEU A 150 20.75 -1.87 7.15
C LEU A 150 20.24 -1.80 8.59
N LYS A 151 20.43 -0.66 9.26
CA LYS A 151 19.87 -0.45 10.60
C LYS A 151 18.34 -0.45 10.58
N LEU A 152 17.72 0.20 9.58
CA LEU A 152 16.27 0.14 9.39
C LEU A 152 15.77 -1.29 9.16
N ILE A 153 16.50 -2.09 8.36
CA ILE A 153 16.16 -3.49 8.14
C ILE A 153 16.29 -4.31 9.43
N GLU A 154 17.33 -4.08 10.24
CA GLU A 154 17.52 -4.72 11.54
C GLU A 154 16.34 -4.41 12.49
N ASP A 155 15.92 -3.15 12.56
CA ASP A 155 14.93 -2.69 13.53
C ASP A 155 13.48 -3.00 13.09
N PHE A 156 13.19 -2.94 11.78
CA PHE A 156 11.82 -3.05 11.23
C PHE A 156 11.57 -4.25 10.32
N GLY A 157 12.62 -4.98 9.91
CA GLY A 157 12.55 -6.03 8.90
C GLY A 157 12.53 -5.48 7.48
N ALA A 158 13.09 -6.22 6.52
CA ALA A 158 13.20 -5.79 5.13
C ALA A 158 11.83 -5.44 4.51
N ASP A 159 10.82 -6.27 4.74
CA ASP A 159 9.46 -6.03 4.24
C ASP A 159 8.78 -4.85 4.93
N GLY A 160 9.06 -4.63 6.22
CA GLY A 160 8.56 -3.47 6.95
C GLY A 160 9.09 -2.17 6.37
N VAL A 161 10.38 -2.13 6.02
CA VAL A 161 11.00 -0.98 5.33
C VAL A 161 10.42 -0.82 3.92
N ARG A 162 10.33 -1.90 3.12
CA ARG A 162 9.79 -1.86 1.75
C ARG A 162 8.37 -1.28 1.72
N VAL A 163 7.45 -1.83 2.52
CA VAL A 163 6.06 -1.38 2.56
C VAL A 163 5.94 0.03 3.12
N GLY A 164 6.67 0.34 4.19
CA GLY A 164 6.65 1.67 4.80
C GLY A 164 7.02 2.77 3.79
N LEU A 165 8.07 2.55 3.00
CA LEU A 165 8.49 3.49 1.97
C LEU A 165 7.50 3.52 0.78
N LEU A 166 7.08 2.36 0.29
CA LEU A 166 6.26 2.25 -0.93
C LEU A 166 4.83 2.79 -0.75
N LEU A 167 4.23 2.65 0.43
CA LEU A 167 2.92 3.24 0.74
C LEU A 167 2.94 4.77 0.68
N SER A 168 4.10 5.38 0.89
CA SER A 168 4.27 6.84 0.93
C SER A 168 4.96 7.41 -0.32
N SER A 169 5.26 6.57 -1.32
CA SER A 169 5.97 6.96 -2.54
C SER A 169 5.02 7.04 -3.75
N ALA A 170 4.04 7.94 -3.69
CA ALA A 170 3.22 8.23 -4.86
C ALA A 170 4.10 8.71 -6.03
N ALA A 171 3.84 8.20 -7.23
CA ALA A 171 4.64 8.50 -8.42
C ALA A 171 4.84 10.00 -8.62
N GLY A 172 6.09 10.42 -8.85
CA GLY A 172 6.46 11.82 -9.07
C GLY A 172 6.51 12.72 -7.83
N ASN A 173 6.10 12.26 -6.64
CA ASN A 173 6.19 13.02 -5.40
C ASN A 173 7.39 12.61 -4.56
N ASP A 174 8.08 13.59 -3.99
CA ASP A 174 9.15 13.33 -3.03
C ASP A 174 8.61 12.67 -1.76
N LEU A 175 9.36 11.69 -1.25
CA LEU A 175 9.04 10.96 -0.03
C LEU A 175 9.63 11.71 1.16
N LEU A 176 8.78 12.20 2.07
CA LEU A 176 9.22 12.69 3.37
C LEU A 176 9.43 11.48 4.29
N PHE A 177 10.68 11.11 4.49
CA PHE A 177 11.02 9.95 5.30
C PHE A 177 10.80 10.23 6.78
N ASP A 178 10.10 9.29 7.43
CA ASP A 178 9.99 9.16 8.87
C ASP A 178 10.08 7.67 9.23
N GLU A 179 10.74 7.34 10.34
CA GLU A 179 10.86 5.95 10.81
C GLU A 179 9.50 5.37 11.18
N ASP A 180 8.53 6.23 11.53
CA ASP A 180 7.13 5.84 11.73
C ASP A 180 6.52 5.13 10.50
N LEU A 181 7.02 5.41 9.29
CA LEU A 181 6.60 4.70 8.08
C LEU A 181 7.06 3.23 8.09
N CYS A 182 8.33 2.99 8.46
CA CYS A 182 8.86 1.63 8.62
C CYS A 182 8.13 0.88 9.74
N GLN A 183 7.77 1.59 10.82
CA GLN A 183 6.98 1.03 11.91
C GLN A 183 5.56 0.62 11.47
N GLN A 184 4.92 1.38 10.57
CA GLN A 184 3.65 1.00 9.95
C GLN A 184 3.79 -0.26 9.10
N GLY A 185 4.83 -0.35 8.26
CA GLY A 185 5.13 -1.55 7.47
C GLY A 185 5.37 -2.79 8.34
N LYS A 186 6.14 -2.65 9.42
CA LYS A 186 6.32 -3.72 10.43
C LYS A 186 5.00 -4.13 11.08
N GLY A 187 4.13 -3.16 11.37
CA GLY A 187 2.79 -3.42 11.91
C GLY A 187 1.93 -4.27 10.96
N PHE A 188 2.00 -3.97 9.66
CA PHE A 188 1.33 -4.77 8.63
C PHE A 188 1.88 -6.19 8.53
N ALA A 189 3.21 -6.34 8.53
CA ALA A 189 3.89 -7.65 8.58
C ALA A 189 3.37 -8.51 9.74
N ASN A 190 3.33 -7.93 10.94
CA ASN A 190 2.83 -8.60 12.14
C ASN A 190 1.35 -9.01 12.01
N LYS A 191 0.51 -8.17 11.37
CA LYS A 191 -0.90 -8.50 11.16
C LYS A 191 -1.08 -9.73 10.25
N ILE A 192 -0.30 -9.82 9.18
CA ILE A 192 -0.31 -10.98 8.26
C ILE A 192 0.18 -12.24 8.99
N TRP A 193 1.28 -12.14 9.74
CA TRP A 193 1.79 -13.26 10.52
C TRP A 193 0.79 -13.75 11.58
N ASN A 194 0.17 -12.84 12.32
CA ASN A 194 -0.86 -13.18 13.31
C ASN A 194 -2.10 -13.81 12.66
N THR A 195 -2.48 -13.33 11.47
CA THR A 195 -3.56 -13.92 10.67
C THR A 195 -3.24 -15.37 10.30
N PHE A 196 -2.04 -15.63 9.79
CA PHE A 196 -1.57 -16.98 9.51
C PHE A 196 -1.58 -17.87 10.76
N ARG A 197 -1.06 -17.37 11.90
CA ARG A 197 -1.05 -18.12 13.17
C ARG A 197 -2.45 -18.46 13.67
N LEU A 198 -3.42 -17.56 13.49
CA LEU A 198 -4.82 -17.83 13.84
C LEU A 198 -5.36 -19.02 13.02
N ILE A 199 -5.19 -18.99 11.70
CA ILE A 199 -5.68 -20.03 10.79
C ILE A 199 -5.02 -21.37 11.12
N LYS A 200 -3.69 -21.40 11.27
CA LYS A 200 -2.93 -22.60 11.63
C LYS A 200 -3.31 -23.18 12.99
N GLY A 201 -3.87 -22.37 13.88
CA GLY A 201 -4.28 -22.77 15.21
C GLY A 201 -5.65 -23.45 15.29
N TRP A 202 -6.40 -23.54 14.19
CA TRP A 202 -7.69 -24.21 14.17
C TRP A 202 -7.55 -25.73 14.10
N GLU A 203 -8.30 -26.43 14.96
CA GLU A 203 -8.49 -27.88 14.85
C GLU A 203 -9.50 -28.17 13.74
N ILE A 204 -9.21 -29.16 12.90
CA ILE A 204 -10.04 -29.52 11.74
C ILE A 204 -10.84 -30.77 12.08
N ASP A 205 -12.14 -30.75 11.83
CA ASP A 205 -13.00 -31.94 11.87
C ASP A 205 -13.59 -32.20 10.48
N GLU A 206 -13.22 -33.34 9.89
CA GLU A 206 -13.65 -33.77 8.56
C GLU A 206 -15.14 -34.11 8.48
N ASN A 207 -15.81 -34.34 9.62
CA ASN A 207 -17.22 -34.74 9.67
C ASN A 207 -18.17 -33.56 9.84
N LEU A 208 -17.66 -32.35 10.09
CA LEU A 208 -18.49 -31.17 10.23
C LEU A 208 -19.01 -30.72 8.86
N ALA A 209 -20.32 -30.43 8.82
CA ALA A 209 -20.91 -29.76 7.67
C ALA A 209 -20.47 -28.29 7.62
N GLN A 210 -20.20 -27.80 6.42
CA GLN A 210 -19.85 -26.41 6.21
C GLN A 210 -20.99 -25.47 6.66
N PRO A 211 -20.74 -24.53 7.60
CA PRO A 211 -21.73 -23.56 8.03
C PRO A 211 -22.19 -22.65 6.89
N GLU A 212 -23.46 -22.26 6.90
CA GLU A 212 -24.01 -21.34 5.88
C GLU A 212 -23.29 -19.99 5.89
N THR A 213 -22.92 -19.48 7.07
CA THR A 213 -22.13 -18.25 7.19
C THR A 213 -20.79 -18.35 6.46
N ALA A 214 -20.15 -19.52 6.49
CA ALA A 214 -18.86 -19.73 5.84
C ALA A 214 -19.01 -19.71 4.31
N LYS A 215 -20.06 -20.34 3.76
CA LYS A 215 -20.35 -20.27 2.31
C LYS A 215 -20.54 -18.84 1.83
N ILE A 216 -21.36 -18.07 2.55
CA ILE A 216 -21.63 -16.66 2.23
C ILE A 216 -20.35 -15.84 2.30
N GLY A 217 -19.57 -16.00 3.37
CA GLY A 217 -18.31 -15.28 3.57
C GLY A 217 -17.29 -15.58 2.46
N LEU A 218 -17.10 -16.86 2.13
CA LEU A 218 -16.16 -17.30 1.10
C LEU A 218 -16.58 -16.79 -0.30
N ALA A 219 -17.86 -16.92 -0.66
CA ALA A 219 -18.37 -16.42 -1.93
C ALA A 219 -18.23 -14.90 -2.05
N TRP A 220 -18.50 -14.17 -0.97
CA TRP A 220 -18.31 -12.72 -0.94
C TRP A 220 -16.83 -12.35 -1.11
N TYR A 221 -15.93 -13.02 -0.37
CA TYR A 221 -14.51 -12.69 -0.44
C TYR A 221 -13.92 -13.01 -1.81
N GLU A 222 -14.33 -14.09 -2.45
CA GLU A 222 -13.91 -14.40 -3.83
C GLU A 222 -14.32 -13.28 -4.80
N ALA A 223 -15.58 -12.84 -4.75
CA ALA A 223 -16.05 -11.72 -5.57
C ALA A 223 -15.27 -10.43 -5.25
N LYS A 224 -15.01 -10.16 -3.97
CA LYS A 224 -14.25 -8.99 -3.51
C LYS A 224 -12.79 -9.05 -3.97
N PHE A 225 -12.15 -10.21 -3.86
CA PHE A 225 -10.77 -10.45 -4.31
C PHE A 225 -10.64 -10.19 -5.81
N ASN A 226 -11.53 -10.72 -6.65
CA ASN A 226 -11.52 -10.47 -8.09
C ASN A 226 -11.71 -8.98 -8.43
N LYS A 227 -12.62 -8.30 -7.72
CA LYS A 227 -12.83 -6.85 -7.89
C LYS A 227 -11.57 -6.05 -7.55
N VAL A 228 -10.92 -6.38 -6.44
CA VAL A 228 -9.70 -5.68 -6.02
C VAL A 228 -8.50 -6.07 -6.89
N LEU A 229 -8.44 -7.30 -7.41
CA LEU A 229 -7.41 -7.72 -8.35
C LEU A 229 -7.47 -6.89 -9.65
N LEU A 230 -8.66 -6.59 -10.16
CA LEU A 230 -8.84 -5.65 -11.29
C LEU A 230 -8.30 -4.26 -10.97
N GLU A 231 -8.52 -3.75 -9.76
CA GLU A 231 -7.99 -2.46 -9.30
C GLU A 231 -6.46 -2.47 -9.18
N ILE A 232 -5.89 -3.56 -8.65
CA ILE A 232 -4.44 -3.77 -8.55
C ILE A 232 -3.79 -3.78 -9.94
N GLU A 233 -4.36 -4.53 -10.90
CA GLU A 233 -3.85 -4.60 -12.28
C GLU A 233 -3.95 -3.23 -12.99
N ASP A 234 -5.06 -2.50 -12.79
CA ASP A 234 -5.20 -1.14 -13.30
C ASP A 234 -4.11 -0.21 -12.74
N HIS A 235 -3.82 -0.31 -11.44
CA HIS A 235 -2.75 0.45 -10.80
C HIS A 235 -1.36 0.07 -11.31
N PHE A 236 -1.06 -1.22 -11.49
CA PHE A 236 0.21 -1.65 -12.10
C PHE A 236 0.36 -1.13 -13.52
N SER A 237 -0.69 -1.20 -14.36
CA SER A 237 -0.66 -0.69 -15.74
C SER A 237 -0.34 0.81 -15.85
N LYS A 238 -0.56 1.56 -14.76
CA LYS A 238 -0.34 3.01 -14.65
C LYS A 238 0.88 3.36 -13.78
N TYR A 239 1.68 2.37 -13.38
CA TYR A 239 2.81 2.53 -12.45
C TYR A 239 2.42 3.17 -11.10
N ARG A 240 1.17 3.01 -10.65
CA ARG A 240 0.65 3.51 -9.38
C ARG A 240 0.90 2.50 -8.25
N LEU A 241 2.18 2.18 -8.02
CA LEU A 241 2.59 1.09 -7.10
C LEU A 241 2.13 1.30 -5.66
N SER A 242 2.11 2.56 -5.17
CA SER A 242 1.60 2.90 -3.84
C SER A 242 0.11 2.59 -3.70
N ASP A 243 -0.66 2.85 -4.77
CA ASP A 243 -2.10 2.63 -4.79
C ASP A 243 -2.41 1.13 -4.90
N ALA A 244 -1.66 0.39 -5.72
CA ALA A 244 -1.73 -1.09 -5.76
C ALA A 244 -1.45 -1.71 -4.39
N LEU A 245 -0.39 -1.27 -3.72
CA LEU A 245 -0.05 -1.74 -2.37
C LEU A 245 -1.13 -1.36 -1.34
N MET A 246 -1.72 -0.17 -1.45
CA MET A 246 -2.82 0.24 -0.57
C MET A 246 -4.09 -0.59 -0.79
N ALA A 247 -4.40 -0.96 -2.03
CA ALA A 247 -5.51 -1.86 -2.34
C ALA A 247 -5.28 -3.26 -1.71
N ILE A 248 -4.08 -3.81 -1.85
CA ILE A 248 -3.68 -5.08 -1.20
C ILE A 248 -3.73 -4.96 0.32
N TYR A 249 -3.25 -3.85 0.88
CA TYR A 249 -3.29 -3.58 2.31
C TYR A 249 -4.73 -3.70 2.82
N LYS A 250 -5.68 -2.96 2.22
CA LYS A 250 -7.09 -2.98 2.62
C LYS A 250 -7.75 -4.34 2.41
N LEU A 251 -7.46 -5.01 1.30
CA LEU A 251 -7.97 -6.36 1.02
C LEU A 251 -7.58 -7.33 2.14
N ILE A 252 -6.33 -7.29 2.58
CA ILE A 252 -5.86 -8.16 3.65
C ILE A 252 -6.38 -7.67 5.02
N THR A 253 -6.29 -6.37 5.31
CA THR A 253 -6.60 -5.86 6.65
C THR A 253 -8.08 -5.80 6.95
N ASP A 254 -8.87 -5.33 6.01
CA ASP A 254 -10.26 -4.95 6.20
C ASP A 254 -11.13 -6.12 5.72
N ASP A 255 -10.93 -6.59 4.50
CA ASP A 255 -11.78 -7.63 3.92
C ASP A 255 -11.43 -9.04 4.45
N PHE A 256 -10.16 -9.43 4.44
CA PHE A 256 -9.74 -10.76 4.86
C PHE A 256 -9.75 -10.91 6.38
N SER A 257 -8.90 -10.14 7.07
CA SER A 257 -8.73 -10.29 8.52
C SER A 257 -9.96 -9.83 9.31
N SER A 258 -10.60 -8.72 8.94
CA SER A 258 -11.66 -8.12 9.76
C SER A 258 -13.07 -8.60 9.43
N TRP A 259 -13.30 -9.11 8.22
CA TRP A 259 -14.60 -9.66 7.82
C TRP A 259 -14.54 -11.17 7.59
N LEU A 260 -13.79 -11.65 6.58
CA LEU A 260 -13.84 -13.07 6.21
C LEU A 260 -13.48 -13.96 7.39
N LEU A 261 -12.35 -13.70 8.05
CA LEU A 261 -11.91 -14.55 9.16
C LEU A 261 -12.90 -14.54 10.32
N GLU A 262 -13.51 -13.42 10.66
CA GLU A 262 -14.55 -13.37 11.71
C GLU A 262 -15.83 -14.12 11.30
N ILE A 263 -16.17 -14.14 10.01
CA ILE A 263 -17.31 -14.88 9.46
C ILE A 263 -17.07 -16.39 9.49
N VAL A 264 -15.87 -16.85 9.13
CA VAL A 264 -15.56 -18.29 9.01
C VAL A 264 -15.04 -18.90 10.31
N LYS A 265 -14.48 -18.10 11.23
CA LYS A 265 -13.91 -18.57 12.49
C LYS A 265 -14.90 -19.46 13.26
N PRO A 266 -14.45 -20.62 13.76
CA PRO A 266 -15.32 -21.48 14.55
C PRO A 266 -15.64 -20.84 15.92
N GLY A 267 -16.63 -21.41 16.61
CA GLY A 267 -16.91 -21.02 18.00
C GLY A 267 -15.67 -21.20 18.90
N TYR A 268 -15.67 -20.55 20.07
CA TYR A 268 -14.55 -20.67 21.00
C TYR A 268 -14.27 -22.15 21.34
N GLN A 269 -13.02 -22.58 21.10
CA GLN A 269 -12.57 -23.98 21.27
C GLN A 269 -13.36 -25.02 20.46
N GLN A 270 -14.03 -24.62 19.38
CA GLN A 270 -14.68 -25.54 18.45
C GLN A 270 -13.80 -25.76 17.23
N PRO A 271 -13.83 -26.97 16.62
CA PRO A 271 -13.14 -27.22 15.37
C PRO A 271 -13.80 -26.51 14.19
N ILE A 272 -13.05 -26.32 13.11
CA ILE A 272 -13.53 -25.84 11.82
C ILE A 272 -13.78 -27.01 10.87
N ASP A 273 -14.74 -26.88 9.97
CA ASP A 273 -14.96 -27.87 8.92
C ASP A 273 -13.84 -27.85 7.87
N ALA A 274 -13.53 -29.01 7.29
CA ALA A 274 -12.44 -29.16 6.34
C ALA A 274 -12.62 -28.34 5.04
N ILE A 275 -13.86 -28.13 4.58
CA ILE A 275 -14.15 -27.41 3.33
C ILE A 275 -13.81 -25.93 3.51
N THR A 276 -14.29 -25.32 4.59
CA THR A 276 -13.99 -23.92 4.92
C THR A 276 -12.51 -23.71 5.18
N TYR A 277 -11.87 -24.60 5.95
CA TYR A 277 -10.43 -24.48 6.22
C TYR A 277 -9.61 -24.47 4.93
N LYS A 278 -9.88 -25.42 4.02
CA LYS A 278 -9.19 -25.50 2.73
C LYS A 278 -9.38 -24.23 1.90
N ALA A 279 -10.61 -23.73 1.81
CA ALA A 279 -10.90 -22.50 1.07
C ALA A 279 -10.20 -21.26 1.67
N VAL A 280 -10.12 -21.17 3.00
CA VAL A 280 -9.38 -20.09 3.67
C VAL A 280 -7.88 -20.16 3.38
N ILE A 281 -7.29 -21.36 3.32
CA ILE A 281 -5.88 -21.54 2.93
C ILE A 281 -5.65 -21.12 1.48
N GLU A 282 -6.50 -21.52 0.54
CA GLU A 282 -6.41 -21.11 -0.87
C GLU A 282 -6.53 -19.58 -1.03
N ILE A 283 -7.42 -18.95 -0.26
CA ILE A 283 -7.55 -17.50 -0.21
C ILE A 283 -6.30 -16.84 0.37
N LEU A 284 -5.75 -17.36 1.47
CA LEU A 284 -4.52 -16.86 2.07
C LEU A 284 -3.39 -16.92 1.04
N GLU A 285 -3.24 -18.02 0.32
CA GLU A 285 -2.25 -18.19 -0.74
C GLU A 285 -2.39 -17.14 -1.85
N ASN A 286 -3.61 -16.84 -2.29
CA ASN A 286 -3.86 -15.79 -3.28
C ASN A 286 -3.51 -14.39 -2.74
N ASN A 287 -3.81 -14.10 -1.48
CA ASN A 287 -3.37 -12.87 -0.81
C ASN A 287 -1.84 -12.76 -0.74
N LEU A 288 -1.14 -13.86 -0.45
CA LEU A 288 0.33 -13.88 -0.43
C LEU A 288 0.92 -13.61 -1.81
N LYS A 289 0.36 -14.21 -2.87
CA LYS A 289 0.81 -13.99 -4.26
C LYS A 289 0.75 -12.52 -4.68
N VAL A 290 -0.37 -11.84 -4.41
CA VAL A 290 -0.50 -10.42 -4.78
C VAL A 290 0.39 -9.51 -3.92
N LEU A 291 0.69 -9.91 -2.68
CA LEU A 291 1.54 -9.16 -1.76
C LEU A 291 3.04 -9.39 -1.99
N HIS A 292 3.44 -10.55 -2.55
CA HIS A 292 4.83 -10.97 -2.68
C HIS A 292 5.77 -9.93 -3.33
N PRO A 293 5.38 -9.19 -4.39
CA PRO A 293 6.24 -8.14 -4.97
C PRO A 293 6.65 -7.05 -3.94
N PHE A 294 5.84 -6.84 -2.91
CA PHE A 294 6.04 -5.83 -1.89
C PHE A 294 6.70 -6.39 -0.63
N MET A 295 6.32 -7.59 -0.19
CA MET A 295 6.82 -8.26 1.02
C MET A 295 7.38 -9.67 0.74
N PRO A 296 8.47 -9.80 -0.04
CA PRO A 296 8.93 -11.10 -0.52
C PRO A 296 9.35 -12.07 0.59
N PHE A 297 9.93 -11.59 1.70
CA PHE A 297 10.47 -12.49 2.72
C PHE A 297 9.38 -13.11 3.60
N LEU A 298 8.48 -12.29 4.13
CA LEU A 298 7.37 -12.74 4.98
C LEU A 298 6.40 -13.62 4.21
N THR A 299 6.06 -13.23 2.98
CA THR A 299 5.09 -13.99 2.19
C THR A 299 5.65 -15.35 1.80
N GLU A 300 6.93 -15.44 1.45
CA GLU A 300 7.61 -16.72 1.21
C GLU A 300 7.67 -17.57 2.49
N GLU A 301 8.03 -16.99 3.64
CA GLU A 301 8.09 -17.72 4.92
C GLU A 301 6.73 -18.32 5.30
N ILE A 302 5.65 -17.54 5.17
CA ILE A 302 4.29 -18.03 5.44
C ILE A 302 3.92 -19.11 4.43
N TRP A 303 4.22 -18.92 3.14
CA TRP A 303 3.96 -19.90 2.10
C TRP A 303 4.59 -21.24 2.45
N GLN A 304 5.87 -21.28 2.83
CA GLN A 304 6.55 -22.52 3.22
C GLN A 304 6.02 -23.13 4.53
N HIS A 305 5.36 -22.34 5.39
CA HIS A 305 4.76 -22.83 6.63
C HIS A 305 3.32 -23.35 6.51
N ILE A 306 2.64 -23.09 5.39
CA ILE A 306 1.29 -23.60 5.09
C ILE A 306 1.35 -25.11 4.82
N THR A 307 2.27 -25.53 3.95
CA THR A 307 2.47 -26.93 3.59
C THR A 307 3.91 -27.14 3.13
N GLU A 308 4.40 -28.38 3.20
CA GLU A 308 5.76 -28.72 2.78
C GLU A 308 5.87 -28.57 1.25
N ARG A 309 6.89 -27.84 0.80
CA ARG A 309 7.07 -27.45 -0.61
C ARG A 309 8.53 -27.57 -1.03
N THR A 310 8.71 -27.81 -2.32
CA THR A 310 10.01 -27.82 -2.98
C THR A 310 10.38 -26.42 -3.50
N PRO A 311 11.66 -26.15 -3.85
CA PRO A 311 12.05 -24.90 -4.50
C PRO A 311 11.28 -24.60 -5.80
N GLU A 312 10.83 -25.64 -6.50
CA GLU A 312 10.00 -25.55 -7.71
C GLU A 312 8.55 -25.11 -7.42
N GLU A 313 8.17 -25.07 -6.15
CA GLU A 313 6.86 -24.63 -5.64
C GLU A 313 6.99 -23.37 -4.78
N ALA A 314 8.13 -22.70 -4.81
CA ALA A 314 8.36 -21.44 -4.10
C ALA A 314 7.42 -20.34 -4.60
N LEU A 315 7.03 -19.43 -3.70
CA LEU A 315 6.07 -18.38 -4.02
C LEU A 315 6.61 -17.42 -5.08
N ILE A 316 7.91 -17.13 -5.06
CA ILE A 316 8.58 -16.28 -6.05
C ILE A 316 8.42 -16.73 -7.51
N ILE A 317 8.19 -18.03 -7.76
CA ILE A 317 7.93 -18.59 -9.09
C ILE A 317 6.48 -19.09 -9.26
N ALA A 318 5.62 -18.86 -8.26
CA ALA A 318 4.22 -19.24 -8.33
C ALA A 318 3.48 -18.39 -9.38
N LYS A 319 2.48 -19.00 -10.02
CA LYS A 319 1.64 -18.28 -10.97
C LYS A 319 0.82 -17.21 -10.25
N TYR A 320 0.86 -16.01 -10.81
CA TYR A 320 0.01 -14.90 -10.38
C TYR A 320 -1.48 -15.28 -10.54
N PRO A 321 -2.37 -14.84 -9.62
CA PRO A 321 -3.79 -15.16 -9.71
C PRO A 321 -4.41 -14.67 -11.02
N ALA A 322 -5.28 -15.48 -11.62
CA ALA A 322 -6.10 -15.06 -12.74
C ALA A 322 -7.35 -14.34 -12.24
N ILE A 323 -7.78 -13.31 -12.96
CA ILE A 323 -9.02 -12.59 -12.65
C ILE A 323 -10.21 -13.50 -12.95
N GLY A 324 -11.02 -13.77 -11.93
CA GLY A 324 -12.31 -14.47 -12.05
C GLY A 324 -13.49 -13.51 -12.20
N ASP A 325 -14.70 -14.06 -12.14
CA ASP A 325 -15.94 -13.29 -12.23
C ASP A 325 -16.15 -12.40 -10.99
N VAL A 326 -16.72 -11.22 -11.22
CA VAL A 326 -17.07 -10.26 -10.16
C VAL A 326 -18.58 -10.20 -9.97
N ASN A 327 -19.06 -10.66 -8.81
CA ASN A 327 -20.46 -10.54 -8.43
C ASN A 327 -20.71 -9.21 -7.69
N GLU A 328 -20.98 -8.14 -8.45
CA GLU A 328 -21.22 -6.79 -7.92
C GLU A 328 -22.43 -6.70 -6.99
N ASN A 329 -23.48 -7.50 -7.25
CA ASN A 329 -24.66 -7.54 -6.38
C ASN A 329 -24.33 -8.13 -5.01
N LEU A 330 -23.55 -9.21 -4.96
CA LEU A 330 -23.08 -9.81 -3.71
C LEU A 330 -22.22 -8.83 -2.90
N ILE A 331 -21.30 -8.12 -3.56
CA ILE A 331 -20.46 -7.11 -2.91
C ILE A 331 -21.32 -5.97 -2.34
N THR A 332 -22.24 -5.42 -3.13
CA THR A 332 -23.13 -4.33 -2.72
C THR A 332 -24.05 -4.75 -1.56
N ASN A 333 -24.59 -5.96 -1.60
CA ASN A 333 -25.43 -6.48 -0.52
C ASN A 333 -24.61 -6.74 0.75
N PHE A 334 -23.37 -7.20 0.62
CA PHE A 334 -22.47 -7.35 1.75
C PHE A 334 -22.13 -6.00 2.39
N GLU A 335 -21.86 -4.95 1.59
CA GLU A 335 -21.67 -3.58 2.11
C GLU A 335 -22.89 -3.08 2.91
N PHE A 336 -24.11 -3.39 2.45
CA PHE A 336 -25.29 -3.09 3.25
C PHE A 336 -25.30 -3.88 4.58
N MET A 337 -24.92 -5.16 4.56
CA MET A 337 -24.79 -5.97 5.77
C MET A 337 -23.74 -5.41 6.75
N THR A 338 -22.60 -4.92 6.26
CA THR A 338 -21.56 -4.34 7.13
C THR A 338 -22.03 -3.07 7.82
N ASP A 339 -22.86 -2.26 7.16
CA ASP A 339 -23.54 -1.10 7.77
C ASP A 339 -24.50 -1.54 8.88
N VAL A 340 -25.28 -2.62 8.65
CA VAL A 340 -26.18 -3.19 9.66
C VAL A 340 -25.41 -3.67 10.88
N VAL A 341 -24.37 -4.46 10.69
CA VAL A 341 -23.49 -4.93 11.77
C VAL A 341 -22.87 -3.75 12.51
N SER A 342 -22.39 -2.74 11.80
CA SER A 342 -21.79 -1.54 12.41
C SER A 342 -22.79 -0.74 13.25
N GLY A 343 -24.03 -0.62 12.79
CA GLY A 343 -25.12 0.01 13.54
C GLY A 343 -25.46 -0.74 14.83
N ILE A 344 -25.56 -2.07 14.77
CA ILE A 344 -25.78 -2.91 15.96
C ILE A 344 -24.63 -2.78 16.95
N ARG A 345 -23.38 -2.86 16.48
CA ARG A 345 -22.18 -2.68 17.32
C ARG A 345 -22.14 -1.29 17.96
N THR A 346 -22.61 -0.27 17.25
CA THR A 346 -22.73 1.09 17.77
C THR A 346 -23.79 1.19 18.86
N ILE A 347 -24.95 0.55 18.69
CA ILE A 347 -25.97 0.46 19.75
C ILE A 347 -25.39 -0.24 20.97
N ARG A 348 -24.76 -1.41 20.80
CA ARG A 348 -24.12 -2.15 21.91
C ARG A 348 -23.14 -1.26 22.67
N LYS A 349 -22.24 -0.57 21.96
CA LYS A 349 -21.28 0.37 22.56
C LYS A 349 -21.97 1.52 23.30
N ASN A 350 -23.00 2.11 22.69
CA ASN A 350 -23.68 3.27 23.26
C ASN A 350 -24.50 2.90 24.49
N LYS A 351 -25.13 1.73 24.49
CA LYS A 351 -25.96 1.21 25.57
C LYS A 351 -25.21 0.29 26.54
N ASN A 352 -23.88 0.23 26.41
CA ASN A 352 -23.00 -0.59 27.23
C ASN A 352 -23.38 -2.08 27.30
N ILE A 353 -23.94 -2.62 26.22
CA ILE A 353 -24.33 -4.04 26.11
C ILE A 353 -23.10 -4.86 25.73
N SER A 354 -22.71 -5.80 26.59
CA SER A 354 -21.57 -6.69 26.33
C SER A 354 -21.86 -7.60 25.13
N PHE A 355 -20.86 -7.83 24.26
CA PHE A 355 -20.98 -8.77 23.14
C PHE A 355 -21.30 -10.21 23.57
N LYS A 356 -21.03 -10.57 24.84
CA LYS A 356 -21.40 -11.88 25.40
C LYS A 356 -22.90 -12.05 25.57
N ASP A 357 -23.63 -10.94 25.74
CA ASP A 357 -25.07 -10.95 25.93
C ASP A 357 -25.73 -11.01 24.56
N ALA A 358 -26.58 -12.03 24.36
CA ALA A 358 -27.36 -12.15 23.14
C ALA A 358 -28.37 -11.00 23.04
N ILE A 359 -28.60 -10.52 21.82
CA ILE A 359 -29.62 -9.51 21.54
C ILE A 359 -30.66 -10.05 20.56
N GLU A 360 -31.86 -9.51 20.62
CA GLU A 360 -32.85 -9.70 19.56
C GLU A 360 -32.75 -8.54 18.57
N LEU A 361 -32.95 -8.83 17.28
CA LEU A 361 -32.98 -7.81 16.23
C LEU A 361 -34.33 -7.82 15.54
N SER A 362 -35.04 -6.71 15.58
CA SER A 362 -36.26 -6.51 14.78
C SER A 362 -35.99 -5.57 13.61
N VAL A 363 -36.54 -5.87 12.43
CA VAL A 363 -36.28 -5.15 11.18
C VAL A 363 -37.58 -4.76 10.50
N VAL A 364 -37.75 -3.47 10.23
CA VAL A 364 -38.73 -2.97 9.27
C VAL A 364 -38.02 -2.86 7.91
N ASN A 365 -38.29 -3.84 7.04
CA ASN A 365 -37.60 -4.01 5.76
C ASN A 365 -38.36 -3.33 4.60
N SER A 366 -38.27 -2.00 4.54
CA SER A 366 -38.94 -1.20 3.51
C SER A 366 -38.35 -1.41 2.11
N GLU A 367 -37.06 -1.77 1.99
CA GLU A 367 -36.40 -1.96 0.69
C GLU A 367 -36.50 -3.38 0.14
N ASN A 368 -37.18 -4.31 0.83
CA ASN A 368 -37.15 -5.75 0.50
C ASN A 368 -35.72 -6.30 0.37
N PHE A 369 -34.82 -5.84 1.24
CA PHE A 369 -33.45 -6.34 1.29
C PHE A 369 -33.45 -7.85 1.55
N THR A 370 -32.48 -8.55 0.95
CA THR A 370 -32.36 -10.01 1.04
C THR A 370 -32.10 -10.48 2.47
N LYS A 371 -32.68 -11.63 2.82
CA LYS A 371 -32.47 -12.32 4.12
C LYS A 371 -31.22 -13.21 4.13
N GLU A 372 -30.52 -13.27 3.00
CA GLU A 372 -29.33 -14.12 2.80
C GLU A 372 -28.25 -13.91 3.87
N PHE A 373 -28.11 -12.68 4.39
CA PHE A 373 -27.08 -12.36 5.37
C PHE A 373 -27.52 -12.47 6.83
N ASP A 374 -28.76 -12.86 7.12
CA ASP A 374 -29.28 -12.88 8.50
C ASP A 374 -28.39 -13.77 9.40
N ALA A 375 -27.97 -14.93 8.91
CA ALA A 375 -27.07 -15.83 9.64
C ALA A 375 -25.70 -15.18 9.94
N VAL A 376 -25.18 -14.37 9.02
CA VAL A 376 -23.91 -13.66 9.20
C VAL A 376 -24.09 -12.52 10.21
N ILE A 377 -25.18 -11.76 10.12
CA ILE A 377 -25.53 -10.70 11.08
C ILE A 377 -25.64 -11.29 12.49
N GLN A 378 -26.38 -12.39 12.65
CA GLN A 378 -26.53 -13.09 13.93
C GLN A 378 -25.17 -13.49 14.50
N LYS A 379 -24.31 -14.14 13.70
CA LYS A 379 -22.98 -14.56 14.13
C LYS A 379 -22.10 -13.38 14.55
N LEU A 380 -22.00 -12.33 13.73
CA LEU A 380 -21.07 -11.22 13.96
C LEU A 380 -21.52 -10.22 15.04
N THR A 381 -22.80 -10.30 15.44
CA THR A 381 -23.39 -9.40 16.44
C THR A 381 -23.90 -10.11 17.68
N ASN A 382 -23.79 -11.45 17.73
CA ASN A 382 -24.40 -12.29 18.75
C ASN A 382 -25.90 -11.98 18.90
N ALA A 383 -26.62 -11.92 17.77
CA ALA A 383 -28.07 -11.78 17.78
C ALA A 383 -28.72 -13.16 17.79
N SER A 384 -29.60 -13.43 18.75
CA SER A 384 -30.31 -14.71 18.88
C SER A 384 -31.30 -14.91 17.75
N GLU A 385 -31.98 -13.84 17.32
CA GLU A 385 -33.02 -13.88 16.30
C GLU A 385 -33.04 -12.58 15.47
N VAL A 386 -33.40 -12.71 14.19
CA VAL A 386 -33.71 -11.59 13.29
C VAL A 386 -35.17 -11.67 12.87
N SER A 387 -35.99 -10.79 13.41
CA SER A 387 -37.45 -10.76 13.23
C SER A 387 -37.85 -9.63 12.30
N TYR A 388 -38.60 -9.93 11.24
CA TYR A 388 -39.09 -8.93 10.30
C TYR A 388 -40.50 -8.48 10.72
N VAL A 389 -40.63 -7.19 11.05
CA VAL A 389 -41.85 -6.59 11.60
C VAL A 389 -42.39 -5.50 10.68
N SER A 390 -43.70 -5.24 10.77
CA SER A 390 -44.38 -4.20 9.98
C SER A 390 -44.39 -2.83 10.67
N GLU A 391 -44.22 -2.81 12.00
CA GLU A 391 -44.33 -1.61 12.83
C GLU A 391 -43.07 -1.43 13.68
N LYS A 392 -42.86 -0.21 14.17
CA LYS A 392 -41.72 0.12 15.02
C LYS A 392 -41.84 -0.59 16.36
N VAL A 393 -40.70 -1.01 16.91
CA VAL A 393 -40.65 -1.59 18.27
C VAL A 393 -40.53 -0.46 19.30
N GLU A 394 -41.57 -0.26 20.11
CA GLU A 394 -41.53 0.73 21.19
C GLU A 394 -40.48 0.38 22.25
N GLY A 395 -39.78 1.40 22.78
CA GLY A 395 -38.75 1.22 23.81
C GLY A 395 -37.41 0.62 23.32
N ALA A 396 -37.29 0.25 22.05
CA ALA A 396 -36.04 -0.27 21.49
C ALA A 396 -35.06 0.85 21.08
N ALA A 397 -33.76 0.58 21.22
CA ALA A 397 -32.77 1.39 20.51
C ALA A 397 -32.89 1.10 19.01
N SER A 398 -32.80 2.14 18.20
CA SER A 398 -32.94 1.99 16.75
C SER A 398 -31.86 2.72 15.97
N PHE A 399 -31.65 2.25 14.75
CA PHE A 399 -30.83 2.91 13.75
C PHE A 399 -31.40 2.60 12.36
N ARG A 400 -30.90 3.32 11.36
CA ARG A 400 -31.33 3.16 9.97
C ARG A 400 -30.14 2.84 9.09
N VAL A 401 -30.36 1.94 8.13
CA VAL A 401 -29.46 1.71 7.00
C VAL A 401 -30.31 1.83 5.75
N LYS A 402 -30.02 2.87 4.94
CA LYS A 402 -30.91 3.31 3.85
C LYS A 402 -32.35 3.50 4.34
N SER A 403 -33.33 2.87 3.70
CA SER A 403 -34.75 2.97 4.08
C SER A 403 -35.22 1.89 5.06
N ASN A 404 -34.34 1.01 5.52
CA ASN A 404 -34.65 -0.01 6.52
C ASN A 404 -34.42 0.52 7.94
N GLU A 405 -35.33 0.18 8.86
CA GLU A 405 -35.20 0.50 10.29
C GLU A 405 -34.88 -0.77 11.08
N TYR A 406 -33.89 -0.68 11.96
CA TYR A 406 -33.42 -1.78 12.79
C TYR A 406 -33.62 -1.42 14.26
N PHE A 407 -34.12 -2.36 15.03
CA PHE A 407 -34.49 -2.18 16.43
C PHE A 407 -33.83 -3.27 17.27
N VAL A 408 -33.12 -2.87 18.31
CA VAL A 408 -32.58 -3.75 19.34
C VAL A 408 -33.41 -3.48 20.60
N PRO A 409 -34.33 -4.40 20.97
CA PRO A 409 -35.06 -4.28 22.23
C PRO A 409 -34.06 -4.18 23.36
N ILE A 410 -34.24 -3.17 24.22
CA ILE A 410 -33.39 -3.03 25.39
C ILE A 410 -34.23 -3.44 26.59
N SER A 411 -33.89 -4.58 27.18
CA SER A 411 -34.44 -4.94 28.48
C SER A 411 -33.91 -3.96 29.52
N LEU A 412 -34.79 -3.34 30.30
CA LEU A 412 -34.40 -2.45 31.40
C LEU A 412 -33.51 -3.15 32.44
N ASP A 413 -33.58 -4.48 32.53
CA ASP A 413 -32.80 -5.31 33.45
C ASP A 413 -31.32 -5.49 33.05
N THR A 414 -30.92 -5.16 31.81
CA THR A 414 -29.53 -5.31 31.32
C THR A 414 -28.79 -3.99 31.14
N ILE A 415 -29.47 -2.85 31.33
CA ILE A 415 -28.81 -1.53 31.36
C ILE A 415 -28.43 -1.22 32.80
N ASP A 416 -27.15 -0.94 33.04
CA ASP A 416 -26.73 -0.25 34.26
C ASP A 416 -27.21 1.21 34.17
N VAL A 417 -28.44 1.45 34.59
CA VAL A 417 -29.10 2.77 34.53
C VAL A 417 -28.27 3.81 35.26
N GLU A 418 -27.63 3.44 36.37
CA GLU A 418 -26.77 4.35 37.14
C GLU A 418 -25.50 4.72 36.36
N ALA A 419 -24.88 3.76 35.65
CA ALA A 419 -23.75 4.03 34.77
C ALA A 419 -24.14 4.85 33.53
N GLU A 420 -25.32 4.60 32.93
CA GLU A 420 -25.80 5.36 31.77
C GLU A 420 -26.17 6.79 32.17
N ILE A 421 -26.82 6.99 33.33
CA ILE A 421 -27.04 8.33 33.92
C ILE A 421 -25.71 9.03 34.19
N THR A 422 -24.72 8.34 34.76
CA THR A 422 -23.39 8.90 35.02
C THR A 422 -22.69 9.32 33.73
N LYS A 423 -22.76 8.48 32.69
CA LYS A 423 -22.19 8.76 31.36
C LYS A 423 -22.88 9.93 30.68
N LEU A 424 -24.21 9.94 30.63
CA LEU A 424 -24.98 11.02 30.03
C LEU A 424 -24.76 12.34 30.77
N ASN A 425 -24.64 12.32 32.11
CA ASN A 425 -24.26 13.50 32.88
C ASN A 425 -22.84 14.00 32.56
N ALA A 426 -21.88 13.09 32.36
CA ALA A 426 -20.52 13.45 31.96
C ALA A 426 -20.47 14.03 30.53
N GLU A 427 -21.25 13.46 29.60
CA GLU A 427 -21.42 13.99 28.24
C GLU A 427 -22.12 15.35 28.24
N LEU A 428 -23.19 15.51 29.04
CA LEU A 428 -23.91 16.77 29.24
C LEU A 428 -22.94 17.84 29.73
N LYS A 429 -22.17 17.57 30.78
CA LYS A 429 -21.18 18.50 31.34
C LYS A 429 -20.10 18.91 30.32
N ARG A 430 -19.63 17.97 29.49
CA ARG A 430 -18.69 18.28 28.40
C ARG A 430 -19.33 19.17 27.33
N ALA A 431 -20.55 18.84 26.91
CA ALA A 431 -21.28 19.60 25.91
C ALA A 431 -21.60 21.03 26.41
N GLU A 432 -22.00 21.18 27.66
CA GLU A 432 -22.23 22.48 28.32
C GLU A 432 -20.94 23.29 28.45
N GLY A 433 -19.82 22.65 28.78
CA GLY A 433 -18.50 23.28 28.82
C GLY A 433 -18.04 23.77 27.45
N PHE A 434 -18.27 22.98 26.40
CA PHE A 434 -17.97 23.36 25.02
C PHE A 434 -18.86 24.52 24.54
N LEU A 435 -20.17 24.44 24.82
CA LEU A 435 -21.14 25.51 24.54
C LEU A 435 -20.73 26.83 25.20
N THR A 436 -20.33 26.78 26.48
CA THR A 436 -19.86 27.96 27.22
C THR A 436 -18.64 28.58 26.55
N GLY A 437 -17.72 27.76 26.01
CA GLY A 437 -16.55 28.23 25.27
C GLY A 437 -16.91 28.94 23.97
N ILE A 438 -17.87 28.39 23.21
CA ILE A 438 -18.39 29.00 21.97
C ILE A 438 -19.09 30.32 22.30
N GLN A 439 -19.98 30.32 23.30
CA GLN A 439 -20.72 31.51 23.71
C GLN A 439 -19.80 32.64 24.20
N LYS A 440 -18.72 32.33 24.92
CA LYS A 440 -17.70 33.32 25.31
C LYS A 440 -16.96 33.91 24.11
N LYS A 441 -16.72 33.14 23.05
CA LYS A 441 -16.14 33.67 21.81
C LYS A 441 -17.14 34.56 21.08
N LEU A 442 -18.39 34.12 20.95
CA LEU A 442 -19.45 34.85 20.25
C LEU A 442 -19.92 36.09 21.02
N SER A 443 -19.74 36.17 22.34
CA SER A 443 -20.04 37.36 23.14
C SER A 443 -18.88 38.36 23.23
N ASN A 444 -17.69 37.99 22.73
CA ASN A 444 -16.55 38.90 22.69
C ASN A 444 -16.65 39.83 21.47
N GLU A 445 -17.01 41.09 21.72
CA GLU A 445 -17.20 42.11 20.69
C GLU A 445 -15.99 42.26 19.75
N ARG A 446 -14.75 42.15 20.28
CA ARG A 446 -13.53 42.20 19.45
C ARG A 446 -13.38 41.00 18.52
N PHE A 447 -13.87 39.83 18.90
CA PHE A 447 -13.82 38.65 18.05
C PHE A 447 -14.87 38.76 16.94
N VAL A 448 -16.11 39.13 17.30
CA VAL A 448 -17.21 39.28 16.35
C VAL A 448 -16.94 40.40 15.34
N SER A 449 -16.27 41.48 15.74
CA SER A 449 -15.98 42.60 14.83
C SER A 449 -14.80 42.35 13.88
N ASN A 450 -13.86 41.45 14.23
CA ASN A 450 -12.61 41.27 13.49
C ASN A 450 -12.47 39.89 12.79
N ALA A 451 -13.29 38.91 13.16
CA ALA A 451 -13.25 37.59 12.54
C ALA A 451 -13.94 37.59 11.16
N PRO A 452 -13.44 36.83 10.17
CA PRO A 452 -14.13 36.65 8.90
C PRO A 452 -15.54 36.09 9.08
N GLU A 453 -16.49 36.50 8.24
CA GLU A 453 -17.90 36.12 8.33
C GLU A 453 -18.14 34.61 8.27
N GLN A 454 -17.33 33.88 7.49
CA GLN A 454 -17.35 32.42 7.44
C GLN A 454 -17.00 31.78 8.79
N VAL A 455 -16.07 32.37 9.54
CA VAL A 455 -15.67 31.88 10.87
C VAL A 455 -16.80 32.10 11.88
N ILE A 456 -17.46 33.26 11.84
CA ILE A 456 -18.61 33.58 12.71
C ILE A 456 -19.79 32.64 12.42
N THR A 457 -20.07 32.38 11.14
CA THR A 457 -21.13 31.45 10.70
C THR A 457 -20.84 30.03 11.19
N LEU A 458 -19.59 29.58 11.09
CA LEU A 458 -19.18 28.26 11.57
C LEU A 458 -19.33 28.14 13.10
N GLU A 459 -18.95 29.17 13.86
CA GLU A 459 -19.09 29.17 15.33
C GLU A 459 -20.57 29.21 15.75
N ARG A 460 -21.45 29.97 15.06
CA ARG A 460 -22.90 29.93 15.30
C ARG A 460 -23.52 28.57 14.96
N LYS A 461 -23.04 27.92 13.90
CA LYS A 461 -23.46 26.55 13.57
C LYS A 461 -23.06 25.57 14.67
N LYS A 462 -21.81 25.64 15.17
CA LYS A 462 -21.36 24.84 16.31
C LYS A 462 -22.21 25.07 17.56
N GLU A 463 -22.62 26.31 17.84
CA GLU A 463 -23.53 26.63 18.94
C GLU A 463 -24.88 25.91 18.79
N SER A 464 -25.51 26.03 17.63
CA SER A 464 -26.80 25.38 17.32
C SER A 464 -26.70 23.85 17.43
N ASP A 465 -25.68 23.24 16.84
CA ASP A 465 -25.48 21.79 16.87
C ASP A 465 -25.25 21.29 18.31
N THR A 466 -24.52 22.07 19.12
CA THR A 466 -24.24 21.73 20.53
C THR A 466 -25.50 21.86 21.38
N LEU A 467 -26.34 22.86 21.14
CA LEU A 467 -27.64 23.00 21.82
C LEU A 467 -28.58 21.83 21.51
N ALA A 468 -28.70 21.44 20.24
CA ALA A 468 -29.52 20.30 19.85
C ALA A 468 -29.03 18.98 20.50
N LYS A 469 -27.70 18.81 20.59
CA LYS A 469 -27.09 17.68 21.29
C LYS A 469 -27.41 17.67 22.80
N ILE A 470 -27.35 18.82 23.46
CA ILE A 470 -27.70 18.96 24.89
C ILE A 470 -29.16 18.58 25.12
N GLU A 471 -30.08 19.08 24.29
CA GLU A 471 -31.51 18.72 24.38
C GLU A 471 -31.75 17.22 24.22
N THR A 472 -31.02 16.57 23.30
CA THR A 472 -31.11 15.12 23.09
C THR A 472 -30.62 14.34 24.31
N ILE A 473 -29.51 14.79 24.93
CA ILE A 473 -28.96 14.17 26.14
C ILE A 473 -29.92 14.35 27.33
N LYS A 474 -30.52 15.53 27.49
CA LYS A 474 -31.52 15.80 28.54
C LYS A 474 -32.78 14.96 28.37
N ALA A 475 -33.29 14.84 27.15
CA ALA A 475 -34.43 13.97 26.86
C ALA A 475 -34.11 12.50 27.16
N SER A 476 -32.88 12.05 26.88
CA SER A 476 -32.43 10.69 27.20
C SER A 476 -32.31 10.47 28.72
N LEU A 477 -31.77 11.44 29.47
CA LEU A 477 -31.71 11.39 30.93
C LEU A 477 -33.12 11.32 31.53
N ALA A 478 -34.05 12.15 31.06
CA ALA A 478 -35.44 12.16 31.54
C ALA A 478 -36.21 10.86 31.21
N SER A 479 -35.75 10.08 30.24
CA SER A 479 -36.34 8.76 29.93
C SER A 479 -35.78 7.61 30.77
N LEU A 480 -34.72 7.87 31.54
CA LEU A 480 -34.04 6.91 32.41
C LEU A 480 -34.30 7.16 33.91
N GLU A 481 -34.91 8.30 34.24
CA GLU A 481 -35.46 8.66 35.56
C GLU A 481 -36.94 8.26 35.65
#